data_AF-A0A2E5LRK7-F1
#
_entry.id   AF-A0A2E5LRK7-F1
#
_cell.length_a   1.000
_cell.length_b   1.000
_cell.length_c   1.000
_cell.angle_alpha   90.00
_cell.angle_beta   90.00
_cell.angle_gamma   90.00
#
_symmetry.space_group_name_H-M   'P 1'
#
loop_
_entity.id
_entity.type
_entity.pdbx_description
1 polymer ?
#
loop_
_entity_poly.entity_id
_entity_poly.type
_entity_poly.pdbx_seq_one_letter_code
_entity_poly.pdbx_strand_id
1 'polypeptide(L)'
;MLQLYDTLANLLLGFHILYIIILFVGTFFALFGYMRNRRLFSLFFFTNLSAAMIWQIAPGCPLTELERWLRLKVNPEWTSGTPLPEAIAEKILGIDLPYELFFGVGLAWVALSAIALIQTYRPRNASNP
;
A
#
# COMPACT_ATOMS: atom_id res chain seq x y z
N MET A 1 2.60 20.13 21.52
CA MET A 1 2.19 20.33 20.11
C MET A 1 3.16 19.66 19.14
N LEU A 2 4.44 20.02 19.12
CA LEU A 2 5.44 19.41 18.20
C LEU A 2 5.58 17.88 18.37
N GLN A 3 5.68 17.39 19.61
CA GLN A 3 5.73 15.93 19.89
C GLN A 3 4.47 15.18 19.42
N LEU A 4 3.29 15.82 19.48
CA LEU A 4 2.03 15.23 19.03
C LEU A 4 2.06 15.04 17.50
N TYR A 5 2.47 16.07 16.75
CA TYR A 5 2.59 16.00 15.29
C TYR A 5 3.60 14.94 14.84
N ASP A 6 4.74 14.84 15.51
CA ASP A 6 5.75 13.81 15.20
C ASP A 6 5.24 12.39 15.50
N THR A 7 4.51 12.22 16.61
CA THR A 7 3.89 10.93 16.96
C THR A 7 2.83 10.52 15.94
N LEU A 8 1.98 11.45 15.49
CA LEU A 8 0.99 11.24 14.44
C LEU A 8 1.65 10.89 13.10
N ALA A 9 2.74 11.57 12.72
CA ALA A 9 3.49 11.26 11.51
C ALA A 9 4.08 9.85 11.54
N ASN A 10 4.69 9.45 12.65
CA ASN A 10 5.27 8.11 12.80
C ASN A 10 4.20 7.01 12.84
N LEU A 11 3.02 7.30 13.42
CA LEU A 11 1.89 6.40 13.44
C LEU A 11 1.28 6.21 12.04
N LEU A 12 1.12 7.30 11.28
CA LEU A 12 0.67 7.24 9.88
C LEU A 12 1.63 6.44 9.00
N LEU A 13 2.94 6.66 9.16
CA LEU A 13 3.96 5.87 8.48
C LEU A 13 3.83 4.37 8.83
N GLY A 14 3.67 4.06 10.11
CA GLY A 14 3.45 2.69 10.58
C GLY A 14 2.21 2.05 9.93
N PHE A 15 1.10 2.79 9.84
CA PHE A 15 -0.10 2.34 9.15
C PHE A 15 0.12 2.10 7.66
N HIS A 16 0.88 2.98 7.01
CA HIS A 16 1.19 2.85 5.59
C HIS A 16 2.01 1.58 5.30
N ILE A 17 3.08 1.35 6.07
CA ILE A 17 3.91 0.13 5.96
C ILE A 17 3.08 -1.11 6.27
N LEU A 18 2.24 -1.08 7.30
CA LEU A 18 1.36 -2.19 7.66
C LEU A 18 0.42 -2.54 6.50
N TYR A 19 -0.14 -1.53 5.82
CA TYR A 19 -1.00 -1.73 4.65
C TYR A 19 -0.27 -2.41 3.50
N ILE A 20 0.96 -1.97 3.21
CA ILE A 20 1.82 -2.60 2.20
C ILE A 20 2.03 -4.08 2.53
N ILE A 21 2.34 -4.41 3.78
CA ILE A 21 2.55 -5.79 4.23
C ILE A 21 1.26 -6.62 4.09
N ILE A 22 0.11 -6.09 4.53
CA ILE A 22 -1.19 -6.76 4.41
C ILE A 22 -1.52 -7.06 2.95
N LEU A 23 -1.33 -6.08 2.06
CA LEU A 23 -1.55 -6.27 0.63
C LEU A 23 -0.57 -7.30 0.07
N PHE A 24 0.72 -7.17 0.34
CA PHE A 24 1.74 -8.10 -0.15
C PHE A 24 1.42 -9.54 0.26
N VAL A 25 1.26 -9.80 1.55
CA VAL A 25 0.94 -11.14 2.08
C VAL A 25 -0.40 -11.63 1.53
N GLY A 26 -1.43 -10.79 1.54
CA GLY A 26 -2.75 -11.14 1.03
C GLY A 26 -2.72 -11.52 -0.45
N THR A 27 -1.94 -10.84 -1.28
CA THR A 27 -1.78 -11.16 -2.70
C THR A 27 -1.19 -12.54 -2.91
N PHE A 28 -0.16 -12.93 -2.14
CA PHE A 28 0.36 -14.30 -2.18
C PHE A 28 -0.72 -15.32 -1.78
N PHE A 29 -1.45 -15.08 -0.69
CA PHE A 29 -2.54 -15.97 -0.26
C PHE A 29 -3.66 -16.08 -1.31
N ALA A 30 -3.97 -15.01 -2.04
CA ALA A 30 -4.92 -15.01 -3.14
C ALA A 30 -4.39 -15.83 -4.34
N LEU A 31 -3.14 -15.62 -4.75
CA LEU A 31 -2.50 -16.36 -5.86
C LEU A 31 -2.46 -17.87 -5.62
N PHE A 32 -2.15 -18.31 -4.41
CA PHE A 32 -2.14 -19.74 -4.05
C PHE A 32 -3.54 -20.32 -3.81
N GLY A 33 -4.61 -19.51 -3.94
CA GLY A 33 -6.00 -19.97 -3.80
C GLY A 33 -6.43 -20.29 -2.37
N TYR A 34 -5.61 -20.00 -1.35
CA TYR A 34 -5.93 -20.23 0.06
C TYR A 34 -7.14 -19.41 0.53
N MET A 35 -7.42 -18.28 -0.13
CA MET A 35 -8.57 -17.42 0.19
C MET A 35 -9.93 -18.06 -0.14
N ARG A 36 -9.98 -19.10 -0.99
CA ARG A 36 -11.24 -19.75 -1.39
C ARG A 36 -11.96 -20.42 -0.22
N ASN A 37 -11.21 -20.98 0.72
CA ASN A 37 -11.79 -21.74 1.84
C ASN A 37 -12.10 -20.86 3.07
N ARG A 38 -11.57 -19.63 3.14
CA ARG A 38 -11.71 -18.75 4.32
C ARG A 38 -12.34 -17.41 3.93
N ARG A 39 -13.68 -17.36 3.93
CA ARG A 39 -14.48 -16.16 3.59
C ARG A 39 -14.06 -14.91 4.38
N LEU A 40 -13.75 -15.04 5.66
CA LEU A 40 -13.31 -13.91 6.50
C LEU A 40 -12.00 -13.28 5.99
N PHE A 41 -11.03 -14.11 5.61
CA PHE A 41 -9.77 -13.62 5.06
C PHE A 41 -9.97 -12.90 3.73
N SER A 42 -10.86 -13.43 2.89
CA SER A 42 -11.14 -12.76 1.62
C SER A 42 -11.89 -11.46 1.77
N LEU A 43 -12.84 -11.35 2.71
CA LEU A 43 -13.53 -10.09 3.00
C LEU A 43 -12.54 -9.06 3.55
N PHE A 44 -11.70 -9.46 4.51
CA PHE A 44 -10.66 -8.62 5.05
C PHE A 44 -9.73 -8.11 3.94
N PHE A 45 -9.24 -9.00 3.07
CA PHE A 45 -8.37 -8.61 1.96
C PHE A 45 -9.07 -7.71 0.95
N PHE A 46 -10.33 -8.01 0.59
CA PHE A 46 -11.12 -7.19 -0.33
C PHE A 46 -11.32 -5.75 0.19
N THR A 47 -11.62 -5.59 1.48
CA THR A 47 -11.79 -4.26 2.10
C THR A 47 -10.48 -3.47 2.05
N ASN A 48 -9.35 -4.10 2.40
CA ASN A 48 -8.04 -3.44 2.36
C ASN A 48 -7.63 -3.11 0.91
N LEU A 49 -7.88 -4.01 -0.04
CA LEU A 49 -7.61 -3.76 -1.46
C LEU A 49 -8.45 -2.59 -1.99
N SER A 50 -9.73 -2.54 -1.64
CA SER A 50 -10.63 -1.45 -2.04
C SER A 50 -10.18 -0.11 -1.48
N ALA A 51 -9.77 -0.07 -0.21
CA ALA A 51 -9.21 1.13 0.41
C ALA A 51 -7.92 1.59 -0.31
N ALA A 52 -7.02 0.65 -0.64
CA ALA A 52 -5.79 0.93 -1.39
C ALA A 52 -6.07 1.49 -2.79
N MET A 53 -7.06 0.95 -3.50
CA MET A 53 -7.51 1.48 -4.78
C MET A 53 -8.03 2.92 -4.65
N ILE A 54 -8.83 3.22 -3.63
CA ILE A 54 -9.32 4.58 -3.38
C ILE A 54 -8.15 5.55 -3.12
N TRP A 55 -7.17 5.12 -2.34
CA TRP A 55 -5.99 5.94 -2.02
C TRP A 55 -5.07 6.20 -3.21
N GLN A 56 -5.13 5.38 -4.26
CA GLN A 56 -4.39 5.58 -5.51
C GLN A 56 -5.07 6.53 -6.50
N ILE A 57 -6.33 6.92 -6.28
CA ILE A 57 -7.04 7.87 -7.16
C ILE A 57 -6.60 9.31 -6.90
N ALA A 58 -6.15 9.62 -5.68
CA ALA A 58 -5.60 10.94 -5.37
C ALA A 58 -4.15 11.06 -5.88
N PRO A 59 -3.76 12.19 -6.52
CA PRO A 59 -2.36 12.46 -6.82
C PRO A 59 -1.59 12.62 -5.50
N GLY A 60 -0.61 11.75 -5.25
CA GLY A 60 -0.06 11.58 -3.91
C GLY A 60 -0.92 10.63 -3.07
N CYS A 61 -0.33 9.59 -2.47
CA CYS A 61 -1.09 8.79 -1.49
C CYS A 61 -1.50 9.72 -0.34
N PRO A 62 -2.79 9.82 0.03
CA PRO A 62 -3.27 10.78 1.01
C PRO A 62 -2.63 10.60 2.39
N LEU A 63 -2.26 9.35 2.75
CA LEU A 63 -1.53 9.08 3.98
C LEU A 63 -0.12 9.69 3.96
N THR A 64 0.55 9.59 2.81
CA THR A 64 1.90 10.10 2.61
C THR A 64 1.93 11.63 2.57
N GLU A 65 0.95 12.25 1.93
CA GLU A 65 0.85 13.72 1.90
C GLU A 65 0.47 14.27 3.28
N LEU A 66 -0.39 13.57 4.02
CA LEU A 66 -0.72 13.93 5.40
C LEU A 66 0.51 13.78 6.32
N GLU A 67 1.28 12.71 6.17
CA GLU A 67 2.55 12.52 6.88
C GLU A 67 3.50 13.69 6.58
N ARG A 68 3.69 14.03 5.30
CA ARG A 68 4.54 15.14 4.87
C ARG A 68 4.09 16.45 5.49
N TRP A 69 2.78 16.73 5.48
CA TRP A 69 2.22 17.92 6.08
C TRP A 69 2.47 18.00 7.59
N LEU A 70 2.30 16.88 8.32
CA LEU A 70 2.58 16.81 9.76
C LEU A 70 4.07 17.03 10.06
N ARG A 71 4.93 16.46 9.22
CA ARG A 71 6.39 16.56 9.32
C ARG A 71 6.89 17.99 9.08
N LEU A 72 6.32 18.69 8.11
CA LEU A 72 6.58 20.12 7.87
C LEU A 72 6.14 21.02 9.03
N LYS A 73 5.14 20.61 9.83
CA LYS A 73 4.75 21.33 11.06
C LYS A 73 5.74 21.15 12.21
N VAL A 74 6.53 20.08 12.18
CA VAL A 74 7.56 19.80 13.20
C VAL A 74 8.89 20.42 12.80
N ASN A 75 9.28 20.27 11.53
CA ASN A 75 10.50 20.86 10.99
C ASN A 75 10.21 21.52 9.63
N PRO A 76 10.23 22.87 9.52
CA PRO A 76 9.96 23.57 8.28
C PRO A 76 11.08 23.43 7.24
N GLU A 77 12.29 23.03 7.65
CA GLU A 77 13.41 22.72 6.74
C GLU A 77 13.38 21.28 6.21
N TRP A 78 12.32 20.52 6.54
CA TRP A 78 12.13 19.16 6.05
C TRP A 78 11.93 19.18 4.53
N THR A 79 13.02 18.92 3.83
CA THR A 79 13.17 19.11 2.38
C THR A 79 13.19 17.80 1.59
N SER A 80 12.92 16.65 2.23
CA SER A 80 12.77 15.40 1.49
C SER A 80 11.52 15.50 0.60
N GLY A 81 11.76 15.81 -0.68
CA GLY A 81 10.78 15.69 -1.75
C GLY A 81 10.31 14.25 -1.97
N THR A 82 10.92 13.29 -1.27
CA THR A 82 10.54 11.88 -1.23
C THR A 82 9.67 11.59 0.01
N PRO A 83 8.45 11.04 -0.17
CA PRO A 83 7.75 10.24 0.82
C PRO A 83 8.68 9.41 1.71
N LEU A 84 8.45 9.34 3.02
CA LEU A 84 9.28 8.49 3.90
C LEU A 84 9.31 7.00 3.50
N PRO A 85 8.23 6.41 2.95
CA PRO A 85 8.30 5.06 2.39
C PRO A 85 9.31 4.93 1.24
N GLU A 86 9.45 5.97 0.40
CA GLU A 86 10.50 6.05 -0.61
C GLU A 86 11.86 6.21 0.04
N ALA A 87 12.03 7.13 1.00
CA ALA A 87 13.31 7.29 1.69
C ALA A 87 13.77 6.01 2.43
N ILE A 88 12.83 5.19 2.92
CA ILE A 88 13.12 3.87 3.50
C ILE A 88 13.50 2.87 2.40
N ALA A 89 12.79 2.85 1.27
CA ALA A 89 13.14 2.02 0.12
C ALA A 89 14.53 2.39 -0.45
N GLU A 90 14.83 3.68 -0.58
CA GLU A 90 16.14 4.22 -0.96
C GLU A 90 17.22 3.78 0.01
N LYS A 91 16.96 3.85 1.32
CA LYS A 91 17.91 3.42 2.36
C LYS A 91 18.16 1.91 2.37
N ILE A 92 17.15 1.10 2.02
CA ILE A 92 17.25 -0.37 1.99
C ILE A 92 17.87 -0.85 0.66
N LEU A 93 17.52 -0.23 -0.47
CA LEU A 93 17.93 -0.66 -1.81
C LEU A 93 19.14 0.12 -2.35
N GLY A 94 19.50 1.24 -1.74
CA GLY A 94 20.63 2.10 -2.12
C GLY A 94 20.43 2.86 -3.43
N ILE A 95 19.19 3.05 -3.88
CA ILE A 95 18.84 3.64 -5.18
C ILE A 95 17.77 4.72 -4.93
N ASP A 96 18.04 5.96 -5.36
CA ASP A 96 17.05 7.04 -5.41
C ASP A 96 15.92 6.64 -6.36
N LEU A 97 14.74 6.36 -5.80
CA LEU A 97 13.62 5.85 -6.56
C LEU A 97 12.67 7.02 -6.87
N PRO A 98 12.48 7.39 -8.15
CA PRO A 98 11.58 8.48 -8.47
C PRO A 98 10.15 8.12 -8.04
N TYR A 99 9.43 9.09 -7.50
CA TYR A 99 8.05 8.95 -7.01
C TYR A 99 7.13 8.23 -8.00
N GLU A 100 7.25 8.58 -9.29
CA GLU A 100 6.48 7.97 -10.38
C GLU A 100 6.70 6.44 -10.49
N LEU A 101 7.91 5.97 -10.22
CA LEU A 101 8.24 4.54 -10.25
C LEU A 101 7.67 3.82 -9.03
N PHE A 102 7.77 4.42 -7.84
CA PHE A 102 7.17 3.84 -6.64
C PHE A 102 5.65 3.76 -6.76
N PHE A 103 5.01 4.83 -7.24
CA PHE A 103 3.58 4.87 -7.52
C PHE A 103 3.19 3.85 -8.60
N GLY A 104 3.94 3.77 -9.70
CA GLY A 104 3.71 2.81 -10.78
C GLY A 104 3.81 1.36 -10.33
N VAL A 105 4.82 1.01 -9.53
CA VAL A 105 4.97 -0.33 -8.93
C VAL A 105 3.80 -0.62 -7.98
N GLY A 106 3.41 0.36 -7.15
CA GLY A 106 2.24 0.24 -6.27
C GLY A 106 0.94 -0.01 -7.04
N LEU A 107 0.73 0.68 -8.16
CA LEU A 107 -0.46 0.52 -9.01
C LEU A 107 -0.48 -0.85 -9.70
N ALA A 108 0.66 -1.28 -10.23
CA ALA A 108 0.81 -2.61 -10.81
C ALA A 108 0.53 -3.71 -9.78
N TRP A 109 1.01 -3.53 -8.54
CA TRP A 109 0.77 -4.48 -7.45
C TRP A 109 -0.71 -4.55 -7.06
N VAL A 110 -1.39 -3.40 -6.94
CA VAL A 110 -2.83 -3.35 -6.66
C VAL A 110 -3.63 -4.02 -7.77
N ALA A 111 -3.29 -3.78 -9.04
CA ALA A 111 -3.92 -4.46 -10.18
C ALA A 111 -3.73 -5.98 -10.13
N LEU A 112 -2.51 -6.44 -9.85
CA LEU A 112 -2.21 -7.87 -9.70
C LEU A 112 -2.99 -8.50 -8.54
N SER A 113 -3.11 -7.77 -7.43
CA SER A 113 -3.86 -8.19 -6.23
C SER A 113 -5.36 -8.35 -6.53
N ALA A 114 -5.94 -7.43 -7.32
CA ALA A 114 -7.32 -7.52 -7.77
C ALA A 114 -7.54 -8.71 -8.70
N ILE A 115 -6.64 -8.93 -9.66
CA ILE A 115 -6.71 -10.08 -10.58
C ILE A 115 -6.62 -11.39 -9.79
N ALA A 116 -5.67 -11.51 -8.85
CA ALA A 116 -5.52 -12.71 -8.01
C ALA A 116 -6.78 -12.99 -7.19
N LEU A 117 -7.41 -11.95 -6.64
CA LEU A 117 -8.66 -12.10 -5.90
C LEU A 117 -9.80 -12.58 -6.81
N ILE A 118 -9.98 -11.96 -7.98
CA ILE A 118 -11.01 -12.37 -8.95
C ILE A 118 -10.79 -13.82 -9.41
N GLN A 119 -9.55 -14.22 -9.67
CA GLN A 119 -9.20 -15.59 -10.05
C GLN A 119 -9.56 -16.61 -8.96
N THR A 120 -9.41 -16.23 -7.69
CA THR A 120 -9.80 -17.08 -6.55
C THR A 120 -11.29 -17.43 -6.59
N TYR A 121 -12.13 -16.50 -7.06
CA TYR A 121 -13.59 -16.64 -7.16
C TYR A 121 -14.07 -17.21 -8.49
N ARG A 122 -13.23 -17.25 -9.52
CA ARG A 122 -13.62 -17.80 -10.83
C ARG A 122 -13.79 -19.33 -10.72
N PRO A 123 -14.96 -19.88 -11.08
CA PRO A 123 -15.14 -21.33 -11.10
C PRO A 123 -14.18 -21.97 -12.11
N ARG A 124 -13.48 -23.04 -11.71
CA ARG A 124 -12.52 -23.79 -12.57
C ARG A 124 -13.15 -24.46 -13.80
N ASN A 125 -14.47 -24.38 -13.98
CA ASN A 125 -15.21 -25.11 -15.00
C ASN A 125 -15.55 -24.25 -16.23
N ALA A 126 -14.59 -23.49 -16.74
CA ALA A 126 -14.73 -22.76 -18.01
C ALA A 126 -13.60 -23.10 -19.02
N SER A 127 -12.86 -24.19 -18.77
CA SER A 127 -11.84 -24.70 -19.69
C SER A 127 -11.88 -26.22 -19.72
N ASN A 128 -12.88 -26.76 -20.43
CA ASN A 128 -12.77 -27.87 -21.39
C ASN A 128 -14.19 -28.41 -21.68
N PRO A 129 -14.77 -28.16 -22.87
CA PRO A 129 -15.78 -29.08 -23.41
C PRO A 129 -15.17 -30.45 -23.71
#